data_AF-S8CII9-F1
#
_entry.id   AF-S8CII9-F1
#
_cell.length_a   1.000
_cell.length_b   1.000
_cell.length_c   1.000
_cell.angle_alpha   90.00
_cell.angle_beta   90.00
_cell.angle_gamma   90.00
#
_symmetry.space_group_name_H-M   'P 1'
#
loop_
_entity.id
_entity.type
_entity.pdbx_description
1 polymer ?
#
loop_
_entity_poly.entity_id
_entity_poly.type
_entity_poly.pdbx_seq_one_letter_code
_entity_poly.pdbx_strand_id
1 'polypeptide(L)'
;FFHHFLNVELPERSYGADCRIYVPENSMSRFKNVYETLFDEFVLAHIIGWWGKAIMIRNQLLLWALSIGFEVMELTFRHMLPNFNECWWDSIILDILICNWFGIWAGMRTVRHFDGKTYEWVGISRQPNIIGKVKRTLGQFTPARWDKDEWHPFLGPLRFIQVLCLCVAFLTVELNTFFLKFCLWIPPRNPVVIYRLFLWWFIAIPTIREYNSYLQDREPVKKVGPFCWLALAICIVELLICIKFCHGLFDDPMPEWLVILWSCVGCGLVLFLCKWTWQLHRSMVRRKSD
;
A
#
# COMPACT_ATOMS: atom_id res chain seq x y z
N PHE A 1 -9.72 -35.29 6.69
CA PHE A 1 -8.27 -35.57 6.82
C PHE A 1 -7.57 -34.23 6.89
N PHE A 2 -7.18 -33.77 8.09
CA PHE A 2 -6.37 -32.55 8.24
C PHE A 2 -4.90 -32.97 8.23
N HIS A 3 -4.09 -32.31 7.39
CA HIS A 3 -2.67 -32.58 7.22
C HIS A 3 -1.92 -32.37 8.54
N HIS A 4 -0.97 -33.25 8.90
CA HIS A 4 -0.23 -33.23 10.17
C HIS A 4 0.66 -31.98 10.41
N PHE A 5 0.70 -31.04 9.47
CA PHE A 5 1.43 -29.76 9.57
C PHE A 5 0.48 -28.56 9.73
N LEU A 6 -0.83 -28.79 9.80
CA LEU A 6 -1.80 -27.74 10.09
C LEU A 6 -1.83 -27.54 11.60
N ASN A 7 -1.90 -26.27 12.02
CA ASN A 7 -1.95 -25.88 13.43
C ASN A 7 -0.62 -25.94 14.21
N VAL A 8 0.53 -25.80 13.53
CA VAL A 8 1.86 -25.68 14.17
C VAL A 8 2.43 -24.30 13.86
N GLU A 9 2.95 -23.62 14.88
CA GLU A 9 3.61 -22.33 14.74
C GLU A 9 4.82 -22.45 13.80
N LEU A 10 4.89 -21.56 12.81
CA LEU A 10 5.97 -21.56 11.84
C LEU A 10 7.19 -20.85 12.43
N PRO A 11 8.42 -21.30 12.12
CA PRO A 11 9.61 -20.57 12.53
C PRO A 11 9.61 -19.20 11.85
N GLU A 12 9.35 -18.15 12.62
CA GLU A 12 9.37 -16.78 12.14
C GLU A 12 10.80 -16.26 12.05
N ARG A 13 11.13 -15.60 10.95
CA ARG A 13 12.46 -15.03 10.73
C ARG A 13 12.43 -13.57 11.20
N SER A 14 13.20 -13.27 12.24
CA SER A 14 13.53 -11.89 12.57
C SER A 14 14.70 -11.43 11.70
N TYR A 15 14.52 -10.33 10.97
CA TYR A 15 15.54 -9.75 10.09
C TYR A 15 16.49 -8.81 10.84
N GLY A 16 16.02 -8.21 11.93
CA GLY A 16 16.71 -7.25 12.78
C GLY A 16 17.51 -7.83 13.94
N ALA A 17 17.83 -9.13 13.92
CA ALA A 17 18.57 -9.77 15.01
C ALA A 17 20.03 -9.28 15.14
N ASP A 18 20.68 -8.95 14.02
CA ASP A 18 22.00 -8.31 13.98
C ASP A 18 22.09 -7.29 12.84
N CYS A 19 22.01 -6.01 13.19
CA CYS A 19 22.02 -4.92 12.21
C CYS A 19 23.38 -4.39 11.84
N ARG A 20 24.46 -5.07 12.22
CA ARG A 20 25.82 -4.70 11.81
C ARG A 20 25.99 -4.96 10.30
N ILE A 21 26.37 -3.91 9.58
CA ILE A 21 26.72 -3.97 8.15
C ILE A 21 28.00 -4.81 7.98
N TYR A 22 28.95 -4.68 8.89
CA TYR A 22 30.22 -5.39 8.87
C TYR A 22 30.37 -6.25 10.12
N VAL A 23 30.51 -7.56 9.91
CA VAL A 23 30.66 -8.60 10.94
C VAL A 23 32.03 -9.27 10.74
N PRO A 24 33.11 -8.74 11.33
CA PRO A 24 34.46 -9.26 11.13
C PRO A 24 34.65 -10.65 11.73
N GLU A 25 33.79 -11.07 12.67
CA GLU A 25 33.86 -12.38 13.32
C GLU A 25 33.42 -13.53 12.40
N ASN A 26 32.76 -13.22 11.27
CA ASN A 26 32.28 -14.22 10.33
C ASN A 26 33.35 -14.56 9.29
N SER A 27 33.79 -15.83 9.28
CA SER A 27 34.83 -16.33 8.39
C SER A 27 34.39 -16.49 6.93
N MET A 28 33.08 -16.61 6.65
CA MET A 28 32.54 -16.86 5.31
C MET A 28 32.20 -15.58 4.55
N SER A 29 31.59 -14.61 5.23
CA SER A 29 31.28 -13.29 4.65
C SER A 29 31.24 -12.23 5.74
N ARG A 30 32.13 -11.24 5.61
CA ARG A 30 32.18 -10.09 6.53
C ARG A 30 30.98 -9.15 6.39
N PHE A 31 30.18 -9.29 5.33
CA PHE A 31 28.94 -8.55 5.08
C PHE A 31 27.74 -9.49 5.00
N LYS A 32 27.75 -10.58 5.77
CA LYS A 32 26.72 -11.64 5.74
C LYS A 32 25.30 -11.06 5.82
N ASN A 33 25.03 -10.19 6.79
CA ASN A 33 23.69 -9.64 7.02
C ASN A 33 23.19 -8.86 5.79
N VAL A 34 24.05 -8.03 5.19
CA VAL A 34 23.72 -7.28 3.96
C VAL A 34 23.47 -8.22 2.79
N TYR A 35 24.30 -9.25 2.61
CA TYR A 35 24.16 -10.19 1.50
C TYR A 35 22.86 -11.01 1.62
N GLU A 36 22.53 -11.49 2.82
CA GLU A 36 21.30 -12.25 3.05
C GLU A 36 20.05 -11.41 2.80
N THR A 37 20.06 -10.12 3.18
CA THR A 37 18.95 -9.20 2.92
C THR A 37 18.83 -8.86 1.43
N LEU A 38 19.93 -8.54 0.74
CA LEU A 38 19.92 -8.14 -0.68
C LEU A 38 19.45 -9.25 -1.63
N PHE A 39 19.67 -10.52 -1.27
CA PHE A 39 19.27 -11.67 -2.07
C PHE A 39 18.00 -12.34 -1.55
N ASP A 40 17.24 -11.67 -0.68
CA ASP A 40 15.94 -12.15 -0.22
C ASP A 40 14.84 -11.89 -1.26
N GLU A 41 13.79 -12.71 -1.23
CA GLU A 41 12.63 -12.62 -2.14
C GLU A 41 11.87 -11.29 -1.97
N PHE A 42 12.01 -10.64 -0.80
CA PHE A 42 11.40 -9.37 -0.48
C PHE A 42 11.93 -8.18 -1.31
N VAL A 43 13.19 -8.20 -1.76
CA VAL A 43 13.75 -7.13 -2.63
C VAL A 43 12.98 -7.07 -3.96
N LEU A 44 12.74 -8.23 -4.58
CA LEU A 44 11.95 -8.31 -5.81
C LEU A 44 10.48 -7.97 -5.54
N ALA A 45 9.93 -8.41 -4.41
CA ALA A 45 8.56 -8.09 -4.02
C ALA A 45 8.35 -6.58 -3.85
N HIS A 46 9.29 -5.86 -3.24
CA HIS A 46 9.27 -4.41 -3.11
C HIS A 46 9.32 -3.73 -4.48
N ILE A 47 10.30 -4.05 -5.32
CA ILE A 47 10.44 -3.43 -6.65
C ILE A 47 9.17 -3.65 -7.50
N ILE A 48 8.71 -4.89 -7.61
CA ILE A 48 7.54 -5.23 -8.44
C ILE A 48 6.25 -4.68 -7.83
N GLY A 49 6.11 -4.75 -6.50
CA GLY A 49 4.97 -4.22 -5.77
C GLY A 49 4.83 -2.72 -5.96
N TRP A 50 5.91 -1.95 -5.80
CA TRP A 50 5.92 -0.50 -6.00
C TRP A 50 5.74 -0.08 -7.45
N TRP A 51 6.28 -0.87 -8.40
CA TRP A 51 5.98 -0.71 -9.82
C TRP A 51 4.47 -0.86 -10.10
N GLY A 52 3.84 -1.90 -9.57
CA GLY A 52 2.40 -2.14 -9.72
C GLY A 52 1.55 -1.05 -9.06
N LYS A 53 1.93 -0.61 -7.85
CA LYS A 53 1.29 0.51 -7.14
C LYS A 53 1.38 1.80 -7.95
N ALA A 54 2.53 2.07 -8.57
CA ALA A 54 2.74 3.27 -9.37
C ALA A 54 1.85 3.31 -10.63
N ILE A 55 1.65 2.18 -11.30
CA ILE A 55 0.71 2.07 -12.43
C ILE A 55 -0.73 2.33 -12.01
N MET A 56 -1.09 1.90 -10.81
CA MET A 56 -2.43 2.02 -10.27
C MET A 56 -2.75 3.44 -9.77
N ILE A 57 -1.87 4.06 -8.96
CA ILE A 57 -2.12 5.36 -8.30
C ILE A 57 -1.69 6.55 -9.16
N ARG A 58 -0.67 6.37 -10.00
CA ARG A 58 -0.16 7.34 -10.99
C ARG A 58 0.19 8.72 -10.44
N ASN A 59 0.50 8.80 -9.15
CA ASN A 59 0.85 10.03 -8.47
C ASN A 59 2.11 9.83 -7.62
N GLN A 60 3.19 10.50 -8.02
CA GLN A 60 4.51 10.36 -7.39
C GLN A 60 4.47 10.70 -5.89
N LEU A 61 3.80 11.80 -5.52
CA LEU A 61 3.78 12.27 -4.13
C LEU A 61 3.02 11.29 -3.23
N LEU A 62 1.86 10.82 -3.70
CA LEU A 62 1.05 9.86 -2.97
C LEU A 62 1.77 8.51 -2.80
N LEU A 63 2.50 8.06 -3.83
CA LEU A 63 3.31 6.85 -3.78
C LEU A 63 4.45 6.96 -2.77
N TRP A 64 5.16 8.08 -2.72
CA TRP A 64 6.18 8.32 -1.69
C TRP A 64 5.58 8.36 -0.29
N ALA A 65 4.42 9.02 -0.13
CA ALA A 65 3.73 9.07 1.16
C ALA A 65 3.31 7.68 1.63
N LEU A 66 2.83 6.82 0.72
CA LEU A 66 2.52 5.43 1.02
C LEU A 66 3.78 4.61 1.32
N SER A 67 4.88 4.85 0.61
CA SER A 67 6.15 4.14 0.82
C SER A 67 6.67 4.39 2.22
N ILE A 68 6.85 5.66 2.59
CA ILE A 68 7.26 6.03 3.94
C ILE A 68 6.20 5.59 4.97
N GLY A 69 4.92 5.70 4.62
CA GLY A 69 3.82 5.31 5.50
C GLY A 69 3.86 3.83 5.87
N PHE A 70 4.18 2.95 4.94
CA PHE A 70 4.26 1.51 5.19
C PHE A 70 5.40 1.15 6.15
N GLU A 71 6.57 1.75 5.97
CA GLU A 71 7.73 1.57 6.85
C GLU A 71 7.45 2.07 8.28
N VAL A 72 6.69 3.17 8.39
CA VAL A 72 6.19 3.67 9.69
C VAL A 72 5.20 2.67 10.31
N MET A 73 4.40 1.99 9.51
CA MET A 73 3.52 0.93 9.99
C MET A 73 4.29 -0.31 10.47
N GLU A 74 5.34 -0.72 9.77
CA GLU A 74 6.22 -1.81 10.21
C GLU A 74 6.92 -1.47 11.52
N LEU A 75 7.49 -0.26 11.62
CA LEU A 75 8.04 0.25 12.88
C LEU A 75 7.00 0.27 14.01
N THR A 76 5.75 0.61 13.70
CA THR A 76 4.65 0.62 14.67
C THR A 76 4.32 -0.79 15.14
N PHE A 77 4.27 -1.76 14.24
CA PHE A 77 3.79 -3.12 14.52
C PHE A 77 4.89 -4.16 14.75
N ARG A 78 6.18 -3.80 14.74
CA ARG A 78 7.30 -4.72 15.03
C ARG A 78 7.25 -5.39 16.40
N HIS A 79 6.54 -4.79 17.36
CA HIS A 79 6.33 -5.40 18.68
C HIS A 79 5.28 -6.52 18.66
N MET A 80 4.44 -6.57 17.62
CA MET A 80 3.43 -7.62 17.43
C MET A 80 3.93 -8.69 16.46
N LEU A 81 4.66 -8.28 15.41
CA LEU A 81 5.10 -9.18 14.35
C LEU A 81 6.64 -9.17 14.23
N PRO A 82 7.31 -10.29 14.55
CA PRO A 82 8.76 -10.46 14.38
C PRO A 82 9.28 -10.18 12.97
N ASN A 83 8.46 -10.43 11.95
CA ASN A 83 8.76 -10.13 10.56
C ASN A 83 9.02 -8.63 10.30
N PHE A 84 8.35 -7.73 11.02
CA PHE A 84 8.54 -6.28 10.88
C PHE A 84 9.73 -5.75 11.69
N ASN A 85 10.40 -6.61 12.45
CA ASN A 85 11.63 -6.24 13.12
C ASN A 85 12.78 -6.33 12.12
N GLU A 86 12.98 -5.25 11.38
CA GLU A 86 14.02 -5.08 10.37
C GLU A 86 15.08 -4.07 10.83
N CYS A 87 16.21 -4.03 10.12
CA CYS A 87 17.28 -3.11 10.42
C CYS A 87 16.98 -1.70 9.90
N TRP A 88 17.46 -0.67 10.61
CA TRP A 88 17.23 0.72 10.21
C TRP A 88 17.72 1.03 8.78
N TRP A 89 18.82 0.40 8.35
CA TRP A 89 19.38 0.58 7.01
C TRP A 89 18.62 -0.22 5.95
N ASP A 90 17.93 -1.29 6.36
CA ASP A 90 17.05 -2.07 5.50
C ASP A 90 15.85 -1.20 5.11
N SER A 91 15.05 -0.83 6.11
CA SER A 91 13.86 0.01 5.96
C SER A 91 14.16 1.36 5.27
N ILE A 92 15.20 2.09 5.70
CA ILE A 92 15.48 3.43 5.14
C ILE A 92 16.21 3.35 3.80
N ILE A 93 17.30 2.60 3.72
CA ILE A 93 18.18 2.65 2.54
C ILE A 93 17.70 1.65 1.49
N LEU A 94 17.54 0.39 1.88
CA LEU A 94 17.18 -0.65 0.92
C LEU A 94 15.73 -0.52 0.46
N ASP A 95 14.78 -0.41 1.37
CA ASP A 95 13.37 -0.39 0.99
C ASP A 95 12.96 0.99 0.46
N ILE A 96 12.97 2.06 1.27
CA ILE A 96 12.51 3.38 0.82
C ILE A 96 13.33 3.92 -0.37
N LEU A 97 14.66 3.99 -0.22
CA LEU A 97 15.51 4.76 -1.15
C LEU A 97 15.96 3.97 -2.39
N ILE A 98 16.01 2.64 -2.32
CA ILE A 98 16.45 1.80 -3.44
C ILE A 98 15.25 1.08 -4.07
N CYS A 99 14.64 0.13 -3.37
CA CYS A 99 13.64 -0.78 -3.94
C CYS A 99 12.34 -0.04 -4.29
N ASN A 100 11.78 0.69 -3.33
CA ASN A 100 10.52 1.40 -3.46
C ASN A 100 10.69 2.57 -4.44
N TRP A 101 11.77 3.34 -4.30
CA TRP A 101 12.12 4.40 -5.24
C TRP A 101 12.22 3.88 -6.68
N PHE A 102 12.98 2.80 -6.91
CA PHE A 102 13.17 2.24 -8.23
C PHE A 102 11.86 1.70 -8.82
N GLY A 103 11.06 0.98 -8.03
CA GLY A 103 9.74 0.51 -8.42
C GLY A 103 8.81 1.66 -8.81
N ILE A 104 8.72 2.71 -7.98
CA ILE A 104 7.93 3.90 -8.27
C ILE A 104 8.42 4.58 -9.55
N TRP A 105 9.73 4.80 -9.69
CA TRP A 105 10.31 5.42 -10.88
C TRP A 105 10.00 4.63 -12.15
N ALA A 106 10.21 3.31 -12.12
CA ALA A 106 9.95 2.41 -13.24
C ALA A 106 8.46 2.42 -13.61
N GLY A 107 7.57 2.32 -12.63
CA GLY A 107 6.12 2.31 -12.88
C GLY A 107 5.63 3.64 -13.42
N MET A 108 6.11 4.77 -12.89
CA MET A 108 5.78 6.09 -13.42
C MET A 108 6.36 6.32 -14.82
N ARG A 109 7.50 5.71 -15.16
CA ARG A 109 8.04 5.70 -16.52
C ARG A 109 7.18 4.86 -17.46
N THR A 110 6.68 3.71 -16.99
CA THR A 110 5.70 2.88 -17.73
C THR A 110 4.43 3.70 -18.02
N VAL A 111 3.85 4.36 -17.02
CA VAL A 111 2.67 5.21 -17.20
C VAL A 111 2.93 6.28 -18.27
N ARG A 112 4.04 7.02 -18.19
CA ARG A 112 4.40 8.04 -19.20
C ARG A 112 4.63 7.47 -20.61
N HIS A 113 5.07 6.23 -20.74
CA HIS A 113 5.27 5.60 -22.04
C HIS A 113 3.93 5.26 -22.73
N PHE A 114 2.88 4.99 -21.95
CA PHE A 114 1.53 4.71 -22.45
C PHE A 114 0.62 5.94 -22.47
N ASP A 115 0.94 6.98 -21.69
CA ASP A 115 0.29 8.28 -21.71
C ASP A 115 0.37 8.90 -23.12
N GLY A 116 -0.79 9.28 -23.69
CA GLY A 116 -0.91 9.80 -25.06
C GLY A 116 -1.20 8.78 -26.16
N LYS A 117 -1.24 7.47 -25.89
CA LYS A 117 -1.75 6.48 -26.87
C LYS A 117 -3.27 6.36 -26.76
N THR A 118 -4.01 6.86 -27.75
CA THR A 118 -5.45 6.63 -27.87
C THR A 118 -5.71 5.19 -28.30
N TYR A 119 -6.25 4.37 -27.41
CA TYR A 119 -6.69 3.02 -27.74
C TYR A 119 -8.13 3.06 -28.24
N GLU A 120 -8.36 2.65 -29.49
CA GLU A 120 -9.71 2.38 -29.98
C GLU A 120 -10.22 1.08 -29.34
N TRP A 121 -11.22 1.19 -28.48
CA TRP A 121 -11.80 0.05 -27.77
C TRP A 121 -12.77 -0.72 -28.67
N VAL A 122 -12.28 -1.29 -29.77
CA VAL A 122 -13.08 -2.18 -30.62
C VAL A 122 -13.35 -3.50 -29.88
N GLY A 123 -14.55 -4.06 -29.98
CA GLY A 123 -14.94 -5.30 -29.28
C GLY A 123 -14.05 -6.52 -29.63
N ILE A 124 -13.90 -7.48 -28.70
CA ILE A 124 -13.06 -8.69 -28.87
C ILE A 124 -13.49 -9.50 -30.11
N SER A 125 -14.80 -9.53 -30.41
CA SER A 125 -15.36 -10.21 -31.57
C SER A 125 -14.93 -9.60 -32.91
N ARG A 126 -14.51 -8.33 -32.93
CA ARG A 126 -14.06 -7.62 -34.13
C ARG A 126 -12.55 -7.73 -34.37
N GLN A 127 -11.81 -8.43 -33.52
CA GLN A 127 -10.37 -8.62 -33.71
C GLN A 127 -10.10 -9.76 -34.70
N PRO A 128 -9.32 -9.52 -35.78
CA PRO A 128 -9.15 -10.49 -36.87
C PRO A 128 -8.31 -11.70 -36.47
N ASN A 129 -7.37 -11.54 -35.52
CA ASN A 129 -6.40 -12.57 -35.16
C ASN A 129 -6.54 -13.01 -33.70
N ILE A 130 -6.15 -14.26 -33.40
CA ILE A 130 -6.11 -14.81 -32.03
C ILE A 130 -5.17 -13.98 -31.14
N ILE A 131 -4.00 -13.59 -31.67
CA ILE A 131 -3.06 -12.68 -30.97
C ILE A 131 -3.71 -11.33 -30.69
N GLY A 132 -4.54 -10.82 -31.61
CA GLY A 132 -5.33 -9.61 -31.41
C GLY A 132 -6.36 -9.75 -30.30
N LYS A 133 -7.04 -10.91 -30.20
CA LYS A 133 -7.96 -11.24 -29.11
C LYS A 133 -7.24 -11.32 -27.76
N VAL A 134 -6.11 -12.01 -27.68
CA VAL A 134 -5.32 -12.12 -26.43
C VAL A 134 -4.80 -10.75 -26.01
N LYS A 135 -4.20 -9.98 -26.93
CA LYS A 135 -3.76 -8.60 -26.67
C LYS A 135 -4.92 -7.72 -26.20
N ARG A 136 -6.12 -7.93 -26.75
CA ARG A 136 -7.32 -7.18 -26.38
C ARG A 136 -7.81 -7.53 -24.98
N THR A 137 -7.86 -8.82 -24.66
CA THR A 137 -8.22 -9.32 -23.32
C THR A 137 -7.24 -8.79 -22.28
N LEU A 138 -5.93 -8.88 -22.54
CA LEU A 138 -4.91 -8.29 -21.66
C LEU A 138 -5.06 -6.76 -21.54
N GLY A 139 -5.42 -6.10 -22.64
CA GLY A 139 -5.70 -4.67 -22.65
C GLY A 139 -6.91 -4.27 -21.80
N GLN A 140 -7.90 -5.13 -21.57
CA GLN A 140 -9.02 -4.85 -20.65
C GLN A 140 -8.57 -4.73 -19.20
N PHE A 141 -7.43 -5.34 -18.84
CA PHE A 141 -6.82 -5.22 -17.53
C PHE A 141 -5.88 -4.02 -17.42
N THR A 142 -5.66 -3.31 -18.53
CA THR A 142 -4.98 -2.01 -18.51
C THR A 142 -6.00 -0.88 -18.38
N PRO A 143 -5.63 0.23 -17.74
CA PRO A 143 -6.51 1.39 -17.61
C PRO A 143 -7.03 1.91 -18.96
N ALA A 144 -8.29 2.37 -18.99
CA ALA A 144 -8.91 2.94 -20.20
C ALA A 144 -8.21 4.22 -20.69
N ARG A 145 -7.59 4.96 -19.77
CA ARG A 145 -6.70 6.10 -20.01
C ARG A 145 -5.55 6.04 -19.01
N TRP A 146 -4.36 6.39 -19.48
CA TRP A 146 -3.08 6.39 -18.74
C TRP A 146 -2.67 7.78 -18.22
N ASP A 147 -3.63 8.70 -18.21
CA ASP A 147 -3.47 10.02 -17.63
C ASP A 147 -3.09 9.95 -16.14
N LYS A 148 -2.37 10.97 -15.69
CA LYS A 148 -1.99 11.13 -14.28
C LYS A 148 -3.23 11.46 -13.46
N ASP A 149 -3.42 10.74 -12.36
CA ASP A 149 -4.52 11.01 -11.45
C ASP A 149 -4.24 12.27 -10.62
N GLU A 150 -5.16 13.22 -10.70
CA GLU A 150 -5.11 14.47 -9.97
C GLU A 150 -5.80 14.34 -8.61
N TRP A 151 -4.99 14.10 -7.56
CA TRP A 151 -5.48 13.90 -6.20
C TRP A 151 -5.67 15.22 -5.43
N HIS A 152 -4.75 16.18 -5.62
CA HIS A 152 -4.75 17.52 -5.03
C HIS A 152 -5.25 17.59 -3.55
N PRO A 153 -4.54 16.94 -2.60
CA PRO A 153 -4.98 16.84 -1.21
C PRO A 153 -5.09 18.20 -0.52
N PHE A 154 -4.35 19.22 -0.98
CA PHE A 154 -4.30 20.54 -0.36
C PHE A 154 -5.35 21.54 -0.89
N LEU A 155 -6.33 21.11 -1.71
CA LEU A 155 -7.40 22.00 -2.18
C LEU A 155 -8.38 22.40 -1.07
N GLY A 156 -8.55 21.57 -0.06
CA GLY A 156 -9.38 21.87 1.09
C GLY A 156 -9.36 20.77 2.15
N PRO A 157 -9.83 21.06 3.38
CA PRO A 157 -9.78 20.12 4.49
C PRO A 157 -10.51 18.80 4.21
N LEU A 158 -11.69 18.85 3.57
CA LEU A 158 -12.44 17.64 3.23
C LEU A 158 -11.71 16.79 2.17
N ARG A 159 -11.12 17.43 1.16
CA ARG A 159 -10.33 16.75 0.12
C ARG A 159 -9.11 16.07 0.73
N PHE A 160 -8.47 16.73 1.68
CA PHE A 160 -7.36 16.18 2.43
C PHE A 160 -7.77 14.91 3.19
N ILE A 161 -8.88 14.96 3.95
CA ILE A 161 -9.41 13.81 4.70
C ILE A 161 -9.73 12.65 3.74
N GLN A 162 -10.35 12.93 2.59
CA GLN A 162 -10.68 11.90 1.61
C GLN A 162 -9.43 11.18 1.08
N VAL A 163 -8.40 11.94 0.67
CA VAL A 163 -7.13 11.34 0.22
C VAL A 163 -6.43 10.60 1.36
N LEU A 164 -6.46 11.12 2.59
CA LEU A 164 -5.91 10.46 3.76
C LEU A 164 -6.63 9.14 4.06
N CYS A 165 -7.96 9.10 3.98
CA CYS A 165 -8.74 7.88 4.14
C CYS A 165 -8.36 6.82 3.11
N LEU A 166 -8.08 7.22 1.87
CA LEU A 166 -7.55 6.31 0.87
C LEU A 166 -6.18 5.74 1.28
N CYS A 167 -5.26 6.58 1.76
CA CYS A 167 -3.96 6.12 2.26
C CYS A 167 -4.10 5.11 3.40
N VAL A 168 -4.95 5.40 4.39
CA VAL A 168 -5.20 4.52 5.52
C VAL A 168 -5.79 3.19 5.07
N ALA A 169 -6.77 3.21 4.17
CA ALA A 169 -7.35 1.98 3.62
C ALA A 169 -6.30 1.15 2.87
N PHE A 170 -5.42 1.81 2.12
CA PHE A 170 -4.33 1.15 1.39
C PHE A 170 -3.37 0.45 2.35
N LEU A 171 -2.84 1.18 3.34
CA LEU A 171 -1.94 0.64 4.36
C LEU A 171 -2.60 -0.49 5.17
N THR A 172 -3.90 -0.39 5.44
CA THR A 172 -4.66 -1.45 6.13
C THR A 172 -4.69 -2.73 5.31
N VAL A 173 -4.93 -2.66 4.00
CA VAL A 173 -4.92 -3.84 3.12
C VAL A 173 -3.54 -4.50 3.08
N GLU A 174 -2.47 -3.68 3.06
CA GLU A 174 -1.10 -4.17 3.10
C GLU A 174 -0.81 -4.87 4.42
N LEU A 175 -1.08 -4.22 5.56
CA LEU A 175 -0.93 -4.80 6.89
C LEU A 175 -1.73 -6.10 7.07
N ASN A 176 -2.97 -6.13 6.59
CA ASN A 176 -3.80 -7.33 6.62
C ASN A 176 -3.10 -8.52 5.93
N THR A 177 -2.25 -8.29 4.91
CA THR A 177 -1.45 -9.36 4.29
C THR A 177 -0.57 -10.07 5.31
N PHE A 178 0.07 -9.30 6.20
CA PHE A 178 1.00 -9.81 7.20
C PHE A 178 0.27 -10.38 8.41
N PHE A 179 -0.79 -9.71 8.88
CA PHE A 179 -1.59 -10.22 9.99
C PHE A 179 -2.38 -11.47 9.63
N LEU A 180 -2.97 -11.56 8.44
CA LEU A 180 -3.71 -12.76 8.03
C LEU A 180 -2.79 -13.97 7.91
N LYS A 181 -1.59 -13.82 7.32
CA LYS A 181 -0.65 -14.93 7.24
C LYS A 181 -0.19 -15.36 8.63
N PHE A 182 0.01 -14.42 9.55
CA PHE A 182 0.39 -14.69 10.93
C PHE A 182 -0.71 -15.45 11.67
N CYS A 183 -1.92 -14.89 11.72
CA CYS A 183 -3.00 -15.44 12.57
C CYS A 183 -3.65 -16.71 11.99
N LEU A 184 -3.43 -17.01 10.71
CA LEU A 184 -3.84 -18.26 10.07
C LEU A 184 -2.68 -19.26 9.88
N TRP A 185 -1.49 -18.95 10.40
CA TRP A 185 -0.27 -19.74 10.26
C TRP A 185 0.02 -20.19 8.82
N ILE A 186 -0.08 -19.24 7.88
CA ILE A 186 0.18 -19.44 6.46
C ILE A 186 1.65 -19.10 6.17
N PRO A 187 2.46 -20.03 5.63
CA PRO A 187 3.84 -19.74 5.25
C PRO A 187 3.93 -18.61 4.22
N PRO A 188 4.95 -17.73 4.28
CA PRO A 188 5.13 -16.64 3.29
C PRO A 188 5.19 -17.13 1.84
N ARG A 189 5.78 -18.30 1.62
CA ARG A 189 5.91 -18.93 0.29
C ARG A 189 4.64 -19.62 -0.19
N ASN A 190 3.56 -19.59 0.59
CA ASN A 190 2.31 -20.21 0.20
C ASN A 190 1.66 -19.45 -0.98
N PRO A 191 1.29 -20.11 -2.08
CA PRO A 191 0.64 -19.48 -3.23
C PRO A 191 -0.62 -18.67 -2.89
N VAL A 192 -1.32 -18.99 -1.80
CA VAL A 192 -2.52 -18.25 -1.34
C VAL A 192 -2.19 -16.78 -1.09
N VAL A 193 -1.03 -16.47 -0.52
CA VAL A 193 -0.60 -15.08 -0.28
C VAL A 193 -0.43 -14.36 -1.62
N ILE A 194 0.22 -15.03 -2.59
CA ILE A 194 0.44 -14.50 -3.94
C ILE A 194 -0.90 -14.29 -4.68
N TYR A 195 -1.80 -15.26 -4.63
CA TYR A 195 -3.13 -15.15 -5.26
C TYR A 195 -3.95 -14.01 -4.65
N ARG A 196 -3.89 -13.82 -3.33
CA ARG A 196 -4.53 -12.69 -2.67
C ARG A 196 -3.96 -11.35 -3.16
N LEU A 197 -2.65 -11.22 -3.28
CA LEU A 197 -2.01 -10.00 -3.79
C LEU A 197 -2.46 -9.68 -5.23
N PHE A 198 -2.52 -10.70 -6.11
CA PHE A 198 -3.04 -10.52 -7.47
C PHE A 198 -4.52 -10.12 -7.49
N LEU A 199 -5.37 -10.75 -6.68
CA LEU A 199 -6.79 -10.40 -6.58
C LEU A 199 -6.96 -8.95 -6.12
N TRP A 200 -6.23 -8.53 -5.08
CA TRP A 200 -6.23 -7.15 -4.61
C TRP A 200 -5.75 -6.20 -5.70
N TRP A 201 -4.70 -6.54 -6.44
CA TRP A 201 -4.22 -5.73 -7.56
C TRP A 201 -5.31 -5.52 -8.62
N PHE A 202 -6.02 -6.58 -9.01
CA PHE A 202 -7.11 -6.49 -9.99
C PHE A 202 -8.32 -5.68 -9.50
N ILE A 203 -8.67 -5.80 -8.21
CA ILE A 203 -9.78 -5.02 -7.61
C ILE A 203 -9.37 -3.56 -7.43
N ALA A 204 -8.12 -3.30 -7.08
CA ALA A 204 -7.63 -1.97 -6.75
C ALA A 204 -7.51 -1.05 -7.98
N ILE A 205 -7.16 -1.59 -9.17
CA ILE A 205 -7.11 -0.79 -10.41
C ILE A 205 -8.43 -0.02 -10.70
N PRO A 206 -9.60 -0.69 -10.83
CA PRO A 206 -10.86 0.00 -11.03
C PRO A 206 -11.29 0.80 -9.79
N THR A 207 -11.00 0.31 -8.58
CA THR A 207 -11.33 1.01 -7.32
C THR A 207 -10.68 2.38 -7.24
N ILE A 208 -9.36 2.48 -7.48
CA ILE A 208 -8.63 3.75 -7.41
C ILE A 208 -9.15 4.74 -8.44
N ARG A 209 -9.49 4.26 -9.64
CA ARG A 209 -10.08 5.07 -10.71
C ARG A 209 -11.47 5.58 -10.35
N GLU A 210 -12.34 4.71 -9.86
CA GLU A 210 -13.68 5.08 -9.40
C GLU A 210 -13.61 6.10 -8.26
N TYR A 211 -12.71 5.89 -7.30
CA TYR A 211 -12.53 6.80 -6.18
C TYR A 211 -11.99 8.15 -6.63
N ASN A 212 -10.97 8.17 -7.50
CA ASN A 212 -10.44 9.41 -8.06
C ASN A 212 -11.52 10.19 -8.84
N SER A 213 -12.30 9.50 -9.68
CA SER A 213 -13.43 10.08 -10.40
C SER A 213 -14.48 10.66 -9.46
N TYR A 214 -14.85 9.93 -8.40
CA TYR A 214 -15.78 10.41 -7.36
C TYR A 214 -15.28 11.69 -6.68
N LEU A 215 -13.98 11.78 -6.43
CA LEU A 215 -13.38 12.97 -5.84
C LEU A 215 -13.41 14.15 -6.82
N GLN A 216 -13.15 13.94 -8.11
CA GLN A 216 -13.14 14.99 -9.13
C GLN A 216 -14.54 15.44 -9.56
N ASP A 217 -15.55 14.60 -9.37
CA ASP A 217 -16.93 14.89 -9.72
C ASP A 217 -17.42 16.17 -9.03
N ARG A 218 -18.07 17.06 -9.79
CA ARG A 218 -18.65 18.31 -9.30
C ARG A 218 -20.16 18.23 -9.14
N GLU A 219 -20.78 17.11 -9.52
CA GLU A 219 -22.21 16.91 -9.39
C GLU A 219 -22.66 16.92 -7.91
N PRO A 220 -23.85 17.47 -7.61
CA PRO A 220 -24.37 17.58 -6.26
C PRO A 220 -24.76 16.22 -5.65
N VAL A 221 -25.12 15.23 -6.48
CA VAL A 221 -25.43 13.86 -6.04
C VAL A 221 -24.33 12.93 -6.51
N LYS A 222 -23.41 12.62 -5.61
CA LYS A 222 -22.27 11.75 -5.91
C LYS A 222 -22.53 10.32 -5.46
N LYS A 223 -22.14 9.35 -6.27
CA LYS A 223 -22.17 7.93 -5.91
C LYS A 223 -20.76 7.35 -5.98
N VAL A 224 -20.37 6.68 -4.91
CA VAL A 224 -19.14 5.89 -4.87
C VAL A 224 -19.36 4.63 -5.71
N GLY A 225 -18.39 4.29 -6.56
CA GLY A 225 -18.50 3.17 -7.49
C GLY A 225 -18.55 1.80 -6.80
N PRO A 226 -19.07 0.77 -7.48
CA PRO A 226 -19.25 -0.57 -6.92
C PRO A 226 -17.93 -1.25 -6.52
N PHE A 227 -16.83 -1.03 -7.26
CA PHE A 227 -15.54 -1.61 -6.89
C PHE A 227 -14.99 -0.99 -5.62
N CYS A 228 -15.22 0.31 -5.38
CA CYS A 228 -14.88 0.95 -4.11
C CYS A 228 -15.62 0.32 -2.92
N TRP A 229 -16.93 0.06 -3.06
CA TRP A 229 -17.70 -0.62 -2.02
C TRP A 229 -17.23 -2.06 -1.78
N LEU A 230 -16.95 -2.79 -2.85
CA LEU A 230 -16.43 -4.15 -2.77
C LEU A 230 -15.07 -4.17 -2.06
N ALA A 231 -14.13 -3.32 -2.47
CA ALA A 231 -12.82 -3.20 -1.85
C ALA A 231 -12.92 -2.84 -0.37
N LEU A 232 -13.78 -1.88 -0.03
CA LEU A 232 -14.02 -1.49 1.37
C LEU A 232 -14.57 -2.66 2.20
N ALA A 233 -15.55 -3.40 1.66
CA ALA A 233 -16.12 -4.56 2.34
C ALA A 233 -15.08 -5.65 2.57
N ILE A 234 -14.26 -5.97 1.57
CA ILE A 234 -13.17 -6.96 1.71
C ILE A 234 -12.16 -6.50 2.75
N CYS A 235 -11.71 -5.24 2.70
CA CYS A 235 -10.77 -4.67 3.67
C CYS A 235 -11.30 -4.78 5.11
N ILE A 236 -12.58 -4.44 5.34
CA ILE A 236 -13.22 -4.54 6.65
C ILE A 236 -13.30 -6.00 7.11
N VAL A 237 -13.72 -6.92 6.23
CA VAL A 237 -13.82 -8.34 6.58
C VAL A 237 -12.45 -8.91 6.95
N GLU A 238 -11.42 -8.63 6.17
CA GLU A 238 -10.05 -9.05 6.47
C GLU A 238 -9.56 -8.47 7.80
N LEU A 239 -9.81 -7.18 8.06
CA LEU A 239 -9.45 -6.54 9.33
C LEU A 239 -10.16 -7.20 10.51
N LEU A 240 -11.46 -7.51 10.39
CA LEU A 240 -12.23 -8.19 11.43
C LEU A 240 -11.73 -9.62 11.68
N ILE A 241 -11.29 -10.32 10.63
CA ILE A 241 -10.63 -11.62 10.77
C ILE A 241 -9.32 -11.44 11.56
N CYS A 242 -8.47 -10.49 11.22
CA CYS A 242 -7.26 -10.19 12.00
C CYS A 242 -7.61 -9.90 13.47
N ILE A 243 -8.52 -8.98 13.75
CA ILE A 243 -8.89 -8.63 15.13
C ILE A 243 -9.39 -9.86 15.91
N LYS A 244 -10.23 -10.70 15.28
CA LYS A 244 -10.82 -11.87 15.93
C LYS A 244 -9.79 -12.98 16.18
N PHE A 245 -8.99 -13.32 15.18
CA PHE A 245 -8.09 -14.48 15.23
C PHE A 245 -6.73 -14.17 15.84
N CYS A 246 -6.31 -12.91 15.85
CA CYS A 246 -5.09 -12.50 16.52
C CYS A 246 -5.29 -12.18 18.01
N HIS A 247 -6.52 -12.30 18.52
CA HIS A 247 -6.82 -12.01 19.93
C HIS A 247 -6.09 -12.99 20.85
N GLY A 248 -5.26 -12.45 21.75
CA GLY A 248 -4.45 -13.25 22.68
C GLY A 248 -3.21 -13.90 22.06
N LEU A 249 -2.83 -13.53 20.83
CA LEU A 249 -1.56 -13.97 20.22
C LEU A 249 -0.38 -13.02 20.50
N PHE A 250 -0.64 -11.81 20.99
CA PHE A 250 0.39 -10.80 21.24
C PHE A 250 0.48 -10.54 22.74
N ASP A 251 1.59 -10.96 23.34
CA ASP A 251 1.84 -10.78 24.77
C ASP A 251 2.38 -9.37 25.09
N ASP A 252 3.08 -8.76 24.12
CA ASP A 252 3.69 -7.44 24.28
C ASP A 252 2.66 -6.32 24.06
N PRO A 253 2.43 -5.44 25.06
CA PRO A 253 1.59 -4.27 24.87
C PRO A 253 2.27 -3.26 23.93
N MET A 254 1.48 -2.38 23.32
CA MET A 254 2.03 -1.31 22.48
C MET A 254 2.98 -0.42 23.30
N PRO A 255 4.25 -0.27 22.89
CA PRO A 255 5.22 0.56 23.60
C PRO A 255 4.72 1.98 23.85
N GLU A 256 4.97 2.53 25.04
CA GLU A 256 4.47 3.86 25.44
C GLU A 256 4.89 4.97 24.47
N TRP A 257 6.13 4.91 23.97
CA TRP A 257 6.63 5.90 23.01
C TRP A 257 5.84 5.90 21.70
N LEU A 258 5.34 4.73 21.25
CA LEU A 258 4.47 4.63 20.07
C LEU A 258 3.09 5.19 20.35
N VAL A 259 2.53 4.93 21.54
CA VAL A 259 1.26 5.50 21.98
C VAL A 259 1.34 7.03 21.99
N ILE A 260 2.41 7.58 22.57
CA ILE A 260 2.66 9.03 22.62
C ILE A 260 2.82 9.58 21.20
N LEU A 261 3.63 8.94 20.37
CA LEU A 261 3.87 9.35 18.98
C LEU A 261 2.55 9.48 18.21
N TRP A 262 1.75 8.42 18.17
CA TRP A 262 0.49 8.41 17.42
C TRP A 262 -0.56 9.34 18.03
N SER A 263 -0.57 9.49 19.35
CA SER A 263 -1.43 10.48 20.03
C SER A 263 -1.05 11.91 19.64
N CYS A 264 0.24 12.24 19.61
CA CYS A 264 0.73 13.53 19.16
C CYS A 264 0.41 13.79 17.68
N VAL A 265 0.59 12.80 16.81
CA VAL A 265 0.25 12.88 15.38
C VAL A 265 -1.25 13.13 15.20
N GLY A 266 -2.10 12.37 15.90
CA GLY A 266 -3.55 12.53 15.85
C GLY A 266 -4.01 13.91 16.32
N CYS A 267 -3.53 14.35 17.49
CA CYS A 267 -3.80 15.69 18.01
C CYS A 267 -3.32 16.79 17.06
N GLY A 268 -2.10 16.67 16.54
CA GLY A 268 -1.53 17.61 15.57
C GLY A 268 -2.35 17.71 14.29
N LEU A 269 -2.83 16.56 13.77
CA LEU A 269 -3.69 16.49 12.59
C LEU A 269 -5.02 17.20 12.81
N VAL A 270 -5.67 16.96 13.95
CA VAL A 270 -6.94 17.62 14.30
C VAL A 270 -6.72 19.13 14.41
N LEU A 271 -5.69 19.58 15.13
CA LEU A 271 -5.37 21.00 15.26
C LEU A 271 -5.08 21.66 13.90
N PHE A 272 -4.33 20.98 13.03
CA PHE A 272 -4.05 21.43 11.67
C PHE A 272 -5.34 21.60 10.86
N LEU A 273 -6.22 20.60 10.86
CA LEU A 273 -7.50 20.64 10.13
C LEU A 273 -8.44 21.71 10.69
N CYS A 274 -8.54 21.85 12.01
CA CYS A 274 -9.33 22.91 12.65
C CYS A 274 -8.81 24.30 12.26
N LYS A 275 -7.49 24.52 12.34
CA LYS A 275 -6.87 25.81 11.97
C LYS A 275 -7.10 26.14 10.51
N TRP A 276 -6.90 25.18 9.61
CA TRP A 276 -7.10 25.38 8.18
C TRP A 276 -8.57 25.67 7.84
N THR A 277 -9.50 24.91 8.42
CA THR A 277 -10.94 25.13 8.26
C THR A 277 -11.35 26.51 8.77
N TRP A 278 -10.83 26.93 9.93
CA TRP A 278 -11.08 28.26 10.49
C TRP A 278 -10.54 29.39 9.61
N GLN A 279 -9.32 29.24 9.05
CA GLN A 279 -8.73 30.22 8.14
C GLN A 279 -9.55 30.38 6.85
N LEU A 280 -10.06 29.27 6.29
CA LEU A 280 -10.94 29.29 5.12
C LEU A 280 -12.29 29.95 5.44
N HIS A 281 -12.87 29.65 6.60
CA HIS A 281 -14.10 30.30 7.04
C HIS A 281 -13.91 31.82 7.17
N ARG A 282 -12.81 32.26 7.80
CA ARG A 282 -12.51 33.68 7.99
C ARG A 282 -12.29 34.42 6.65
N SER A 283 -11.63 33.80 5.69
CA SER A 283 -11.41 34.42 4.37
C SER A 283 -12.71 34.53 3.56
N MET A 284 -13.61 33.54 3.66
CA MET A 284 -14.94 33.60 3.04
C MET A 284 -15.82 34.69 3.67
N VAL A 285 -15.79 34.86 5.00
CA VAL A 285 -16.55 35.92 5.68
C VAL A 285 -16.05 37.30 5.25
N ARG A 286 -14.72 37.53 5.21
CA ARG A 286 -14.15 38.80 4.74
C ARG A 286 -14.54 39.14 3.31
N ARG A 287 -14.52 38.17 2.40
CA ARG A 287 -14.96 38.37 1.00
C ARG A 287 -16.45 38.66 0.83
N LYS A 288 -17.28 38.39 1.84
CA LYS A 288 -18.71 38.73 1.83
C LYS A 288 -19.00 40.10 2.43
N SER A 289 -18.05 40.67 3.17
CA SER A 289 -18.18 41.99 3.82
C SER A 289 -17.57 43.13 3.00
N ASP A 290 -16.79 42.81 1.97
CA ASP A 290 -16.26 43.74 0.94
C ASP A 290 -17.16 43.69 -0.31
#